data_AF-A0AA37C235-F1
#
_entry.id   AF-A0AA37C235-F1
#
_cell.length_a   1.000
_cell.length_b   1.000
_cell.length_c   1.000
_cell.angle_alpha   90.00
_cell.angle_beta   90.00
_cell.angle_gamma   90.00
#
_symmetry.space_group_name_H-M   'P 1'
#
loop_
_entity.id
_entity.type
_entity.pdbx_description
1 polymer ?
#
loop_
_entity_poly.entity_id
_entity_poly.type
_entity_poly.pdbx_seq_one_letter_code
_entity_poly.pdbx_strand_id
1 'polypeptide(L)' 'MRPAAEAGLRTALVRRGPWAVLDWESEEARALPGFRIGGLLELSGLILNANAGTGKGDGEA' A
#
# COMPACT_ATOMS: atom_id res chain seq x y z
N MET A 1 2.84 -7.24 6.50
CA MET A 1 2.22 -6.92 5.19
C MET A 1 2.05 -8.17 4.31
N ARG A 2 2.98 -9.13 4.37
CA ARG A 2 2.97 -10.39 3.61
C ARG A 2 1.61 -11.10 3.44
N PRO A 3 0.80 -11.39 4.48
CA PRO A 3 -0.43 -12.16 4.28
C PRO A 3 -1.43 -11.49 3.33
N ALA A 4 -1.51 -10.15 3.36
CA ALA A 4 -2.37 -9.41 2.45
C ALA A 4 -1.79 -9.36 1.03
N ALA A 5 -0.46 -9.24 0.90
CA ALA A 5 0.21 -9.30 -0.40
C ALA A 5 0.05 -10.69 -1.07
N GLU A 6 0.22 -11.76 -0.30
CA GLU A 6 0.02 -13.14 -0.75
C GLU A 6 -1.43 -13.41 -1.19
N ALA A 7 -2.40 -12.73 -0.57
CA ALA A 7 -3.81 -12.77 -0.95
C ALA A 7 -4.15 -11.86 -2.16
N GLY A 8 -3.16 -11.22 -2.79
CA GLY A 8 -3.37 -10.31 -3.93
C GLY A 8 -3.99 -8.96 -3.55
N LEU A 9 -4.05 -8.62 -2.26
CA LEU A 9 -4.61 -7.35 -1.78
C LEU A 9 -3.57 -6.24 -1.89
N ARG A 10 -4.01 -5.06 -2.35
CA ARG A 10 -3.19 -3.84 -2.27
C ARG A 10 -3.03 -3.42 -0.81
N THR A 11 -1.79 -3.20 -0.39
CA THR A 11 -1.46 -2.84 0.99
C THR A 11 -0.87 -1.43 1.09
N ALA A 12 -1.04 -0.80 2.25
CA ALA A 12 -0.47 0.51 2.57
C ALA A 12 0.29 0.44 3.89
N LEU A 13 1.54 0.90 3.90
CA LEU A 13 2.35 1.05 5.10
C LEU A 13 2.26 2.47 5.64
N VAL A 14 1.91 2.60 6.92
CA VAL A 14 1.76 3.90 7.61
C VAL A 14 2.93 4.12 8.55
N ARG A 15 3.69 5.21 8.37
CA ARG A 15 4.81 5.59 9.25
C ARG A 15 4.31 6.21 10.55
N ARG A 16 3.68 5.39 11.40
CA ARG A 16 3.21 5.81 12.73
C ARG A 16 3.93 5.08 13.86
N GLY A 17 4.53 5.85 14.76
CA GLY A 17 5.16 5.34 15.96
C GLY A 17 6.55 4.74 15.71
N PRO A 18 7.27 4.39 16.81
CA PRO A 18 8.69 4.05 16.75
C PRO A 18 8.98 2.79 15.92
N TRP A 19 8.09 1.80 15.95
CA TRP A 19 8.25 0.58 15.16
C TRP A 19 8.15 0.82 13.66
N ALA A 20 7.26 1.72 13.22
CA ALA A 20 7.11 2.04 11.81
C ALA A 20 8.29 2.83 11.25
N VAL A 21 9.10 3.49 12.08
CA VAL A 21 10.34 4.18 11.66
C VAL A 21 11.47 3.17 11.43
N LEU A 22 11.60 2.17 12.30
CA LEU A 22 12.60 1.10 12.15
C LEU A 22 12.31 0.23 10.94
N ASP A 23 11.05 -0.14 10.75
CA ASP A 23 10.63 -0.98 9.63
C ASP A 23 10.49 -0.18 8.32
N TRP A 24 10.43 1.16 8.37
CA TRP A 24 10.22 2.00 7.19
C TRP A 24 11.22 1.74 6.08
N GLU A 25 12.47 1.49 6.45
CA GLU A 25 13.60 1.37 5.54
C GLU A 25 13.89 -0.09 5.16
N SER A 26 13.14 -1.05 5.70
CA SER A 26 13.31 -2.46 5.39
C SER A 26 13.03 -2.75 3.91
N GLU A 27 13.68 -3.78 3.38
CA GLU A 27 13.45 -4.23 2.00
C GLU A 27 11.97 -4.56 1.78
N GLU A 28 11.34 -5.22 2.74
CA GLU A 28 9.92 -5.56 2.72
C GLU A 28 9.04 -4.31 2.60
N ALA A 29 9.33 -3.28 3.41
CA ALA A 29 8.61 -2.01 3.39
C ALA A 29 8.77 -1.22 2.09
N ARG A 30 9.84 -1.48 1.33
CA ARG A 30 10.08 -0.86 0.01
C ARG A 30 9.46 -1.67 -1.14
N ALA A 31 9.39 -2.99 -1.01
CA ALA A 31 9.02 -3.89 -2.10
C ALA A 31 7.54 -4.31 -2.10
N LEU A 32 6.93 -4.52 -0.93
CA LEU A 32 5.58 -5.11 -0.82
C LEU A 32 4.42 -4.11 -0.84
N PRO A 33 4.47 -2.96 -0.14
CA PRO A 33 3.29 -2.09 -0.06
C PRO A 33 3.09 -1.29 -1.35
N GLY A 34 1.84 -1.23 -1.82
CA GLY A 34 1.46 -0.35 -2.92
C GLY A 34 1.48 1.13 -2.55
N PHE A 35 1.36 1.44 -1.25
CA PHE A 35 1.41 2.81 -0.73
C PHE A 35 2.26 2.91 0.53
N ARG A 36 3.01 3.99 0.67
CA ARG A 36 3.78 4.35 1.87
C ARG A 36 3.38 5.77 2.28
N ILE A 37 2.78 5.93 3.46
CA ILE A 37 2.20 7.20 3.91
C ILE A 37 2.67 7.60 5.31
N GLY A 38 2.70 8.91 5.59
CA GLY A 38 3.01 9.45 6.91
C GLY A 38 1.79 9.47 7.85
N GLY A 39 0.58 9.53 7.30
CA GLY A 39 -0.67 9.57 8.06
C GLY A 39 -1.86 9.02 7.27
N LEU A 40 -2.90 8.60 7.99
CA LEU A 40 -4.08 7.97 7.40
C LEU A 40 -4.88 8.89 6.45
N LEU A 41 -4.78 10.21 6.62
CA LEU A 41 -5.47 11.17 5.76
C LEU A 41 -4.95 11.16 4.31
N GLU A 42 -3.71 10.75 4.09
CA GLU A 42 -3.13 10.64 2.75
C GLU A 42 -3.73 9.47 1.94
N LEU A 43 -4.22 8.44 2.64
CA LEU A 43 -4.65 7.19 2.00
C LEU A 43 -5.83 7.37 1.06
N SER A 44 -6.82 8.18 1.44
CA SER A 44 -8.04 8.39 0.63
C SER A 44 -7.72 8.98 -0.74
N GLY A 45 -6.80 9.96 -0.80
CA GLY A 45 -6.36 10.55 -2.07
C GLY A 45 -5.60 9.55 -2.96
N LEU A 46 -4.74 8.72 -2.34
CA LEU A 46 -3.99 7.68 -3.06
C LEU A 46 -4.91 6.60 -3.64
N ILE A 47 -5.94 6.18 -2.89
CA ILE A 47 -6.94 5.22 -3.36
C ILE A 47 -7.72 5.80 -4.54
N LEU A 48 -8.17 7.06 -4.44
CA LEU A 48 -8.89 7.73 -5.54
C LEU A 48 -8.05 7.77 -6.82
N ASN A 49 -6.77 8.19 -6.72
CA ASN A 49 -5.86 8.23 -7.87
C ASN A 49 -5.61 6.84 -8.45
N ALA A 50 -5.36 5.85 -7.59
CA ALA A 50 -5.13 4.48 -8.03
C ALA A 50 -6.35 3.89 -8.75
N ASN A 51 -7.55 4.19 -8.28
CA ASN A 51 -8.80 3.72 -8.89
C ASN A 51 -9.12 4.47 -10.20
N ALA A 52 -8.78 5.75 -10.28
CA ALA A 52 -8.95 6.55 -11.50
C ALA A 52 -8.05 6.06 -12.65
N GLY A 53 -6.86 5.54 -12.33
CA GLY A 53 -5.95 4.92 -13.30
C GLY A 53 -6.33 3.50 -13.72
N THR A 54 -7.18 2.80 -12.97
CA THR A 54 -7.64 1.43 -13.29
C THR A 54 -8.96 1.46 -14.04
N GLY A 55 -8.94 2.04 -15.23
CA GLY A 55 -9.91 1.77 -16.31
C GLY A 55 -9.47 0.61 -17.21
N LYS A 56 -8.79 -0.40 -16.66
CA LYS A 56 -8.50 -1.65 -17.37
C LYS A 56 -9.15 -2.78 -16.58
N GLY A 57 -10.29 -3.23 -17.09
CA GLY A 57 -10.98 -4.41 -16.58
C GLY A 57 -10.12 -5.62 -16.87
N ASP A 58 -9.68 -6.28 -15.81
CA ASP A 58 -9.18 -7.64 -15.87
C ASP A 58 -10.42 -8.54 -15.94
N GLY A 59 -10.92 -8.71 -17.16
CA GLY A 59 -11.90 -9.74 -17.48
C GLY A 59 -11.24 -11.09 -17.35
N GLU A 60 -11.70 -11.90 -16.42
CA GLU A 60 -11.41 -13.33 -16.36
C GLU A 60 -12.59 -14.07 -17.00
N ALA A 61 -12.25 -14.85 -18.03
CA ALA A 61 -13.11 -15.74 -18.81
C ALA A 61 -13.00 -17.17 -18.27
#